data_AF-A0A382T813-F1
#
_entry.id   AF-A0A382T813-F1
#
_cell.length_a   1.000
_cell.length_b   1.000
_cell.length_c   1.000
_cell.angle_alpha   90.00
_cell.angle_beta   90.00
_cell.angle_gamma   90.00
#
_symmetry.space_group_name_H-M   'P 1'
#
loop_
_entity.id
_entity.type
_entity.pdbx_description
1 polymer ?
#
loop_
_entity_poly.entity_id
_entity_poly.type
_entity_poly.pdbx_seq_one_letter_code
_entity_poly.pdbx_strand_id
1 'polypeptide(L)'
;DQCGAHTFPYIDVRNTTTQVEHEASTSKIGEDQIFYCNQRGISTEDAVSLIVNGFCKEVLAELPMEFAVEAQKLLGISLEGSVG
;
A
#
# COMPACT_ATOMS: atom_id res chain seq x y z
N ASP A 1 -2.41 -12.40 11.65
CA ASP A 1 -2.91 -13.50 10.79
C ASP A 1 -4.44 -13.60 10.66
N GLN A 2 -5.19 -12.61 11.17
CA GLN A 2 -6.66 -12.61 11.10
C GLN A 2 -7.22 -11.77 9.93
N CYS A 3 -6.36 -11.30 9.01
CA CYS A 3 -6.77 -10.49 7.86
C CYS A 3 -6.65 -11.29 6.56
N GLY A 4 -7.38 -10.84 5.52
CA GLY A 4 -7.33 -11.41 4.18
C GLY A 4 -7.36 -10.32 3.11
N ALA A 5 -6.68 -10.58 2.00
CA ALA A 5 -6.72 -9.76 0.79
C ALA A 5 -7.22 -10.65 -0.35
N HIS A 6 -8.29 -10.24 -1.02
CA HIS A 6 -8.92 -11.00 -2.09
C HIS A 6 -9.04 -10.14 -3.36
N THR A 7 -8.63 -10.70 -4.51
CA THR A 7 -8.67 -10.02 -5.81
C THR A 7 -9.43 -10.89 -6.80
N PHE A 8 -10.47 -10.35 -7.44
CA PHE A 8 -11.34 -11.07 -8.38
C PHE A 8 -11.41 -10.31 -9.72
N PRO A 9 -10.46 -10.52 -10.65
CA PRO A 9 -10.48 -9.85 -11.94
C PRO A 9 -11.52 -10.47 -12.88
N TYR A 10 -12.07 -9.66 -13.77
CA TYR A 10 -12.92 -10.11 -14.87
C TYR A 10 -12.48 -9.44 -16.17
N ILE A 11 -12.27 -10.24 -17.22
CA ILE A 11 -11.79 -9.79 -18.53
C ILE A 11 -12.71 -10.37 -19.61
N ASP A 12 -13.50 -9.52 -20.27
CA ASP A 12 -14.32 -9.87 -21.45
C ASP A 12 -13.79 -9.09 -22.66
N VAL A 13 -13.21 -9.79 -23.64
CA VAL A 13 -12.59 -9.20 -24.84
C VAL A 13 -13.34 -9.69 -26.07
N ARG A 14 -13.94 -8.74 -26.80
CA ARG A 14 -14.74 -8.99 -28.02
C ARG A 14 -14.05 -8.49 -29.29
N ASN A 15 -12.73 -8.47 -29.29
CA ASN A 15 -11.90 -8.03 -30.41
C ASN A 15 -10.70 -8.97 -30.57
N THR A 16 -10.45 -9.43 -31.79
CA THR A 16 -9.43 -10.43 -32.13
C THR A 16 -8.01 -9.88 -32.24
N THR A 17 -7.84 -8.56 -32.26
CA THR A 17 -6.52 -7.92 -32.41
C THR A 17 -6.04 -7.23 -31.13
N THR A 18 -6.73 -7.42 -30.01
CA THR A 18 -6.40 -6.76 -28.75
C THR A 18 -5.33 -7.53 -27.98
N GLN A 19 -4.43 -6.80 -27.34
CA GLN A 19 -3.53 -7.31 -26.30
C GLN A 19 -4.00 -6.80 -24.94
N VAL A 20 -4.17 -7.70 -23.97
CA VAL A 20 -4.60 -7.37 -22.61
C VAL A 20 -3.67 -8.07 -21.63
N GLU A 21 -3.17 -7.30 -20.66
CA GLU A 21 -2.35 -7.80 -19.57
C GLU A 21 -2.99 -7.39 -18.24
N HIS A 22 -2.94 -8.30 -17.27
CA HIS A 22 -3.41 -8.05 -15.92
C HIS A 22 -2.38 -8.61 -14.94
N GLU A 23 -2.01 -7.78 -13.97
CA GLU A 23 -1.14 -8.17 -12.87
C GLU A 23 -1.85 -7.91 -11.54
N ALA A 24 -1.62 -8.84 -10.60
CA ALA A 24 -2.02 -8.69 -9.21
C ALA A 24 -0.89 -9.23 -8.32
N SER A 25 -0.52 -8.46 -7.30
CA SER A 25 0.49 -8.84 -6.33
C SER A 25 -0.07 -8.69 -4.91
N THR A 26 0.47 -9.47 -3.99
CA THR A 26 0.14 -9.38 -2.56
C THR A 26 1.42 -9.18 -1.78
N SER A 27 1.40 -8.20 -0.87
CA SER A 27 2.55 -7.84 -0.05
C SER A 27 2.14 -7.84 1.42
N LYS A 28 3.03 -8.35 2.29
CA LYS A 28 2.92 -8.25 3.74
C LYS A 28 4.15 -7.51 4.25
N ILE A 29 3.97 -6.62 5.23
CA ILE A 29 5.10 -6.00 5.91
C ILE A 29 5.83 -7.08 6.71
N GLY A 30 7.09 -7.31 6.38
CA GLY A 30 7.91 -8.33 7.04
C GLY A 30 8.43 -7.85 8.38
N GLU A 31 8.57 -8.76 9.35
CA GLU A 31 9.16 -8.46 10.66
C GLU A 31 10.59 -7.92 10.52
N ASP A 32 11.38 -8.45 9.58
CA ASP A 32 12.73 -7.97 9.29
C ASP A 32 12.75 -6.52 8.79
N GLN A 33 11.73 -6.10 8.03
CA GLN A 33 11.63 -4.71 7.54
C GLN A 33 11.38 -3.75 8.70
N ILE A 34 10.45 -4.11 9.59
CA ILE A 34 10.17 -3.35 10.82
C ILE A 34 11.41 -3.34 11.73
N PHE A 35 12.04 -4.49 11.94
CA PHE A 35 13.25 -4.60 12.76
C PHE A 35 14.38 -3.72 12.21
N TYR A 36 14.57 -3.68 10.89
CA TYR A 36 15.57 -2.85 10.23
C TYR A 36 15.31 -1.34 10.43
N CYS A 37 14.04 -0.91 10.38
CA CYS A 37 13.64 0.46 10.68
C CYS A 37 13.85 0.79 12.16
N ASN A 38 13.46 -0.12 13.05
CA ASN A 38 13.61 0.04 14.50
C ASN A 38 15.09 0.17 14.93
N GLN A 39 15.99 -0.61 14.31
CA GLN A 39 17.44 -0.47 14.54
C GLN A 39 17.99 0.90 14.13
N ARG A 40 17.29 1.63 13.27
CA ARG A 40 17.65 3.01 12.86
C ARG A 40 16.97 4.07 13.73
N GLY A 41 16.31 3.68 14.80
CA GLY A 41 15.62 4.59 15.72
C GLY A 41 14.28 5.08 15.19
N ILE A 42 13.73 4.47 14.14
CA ILE A 42 12.38 4.73 13.64
C ILE A 42 11.41 3.91 14.50
N SER A 43 10.32 4.50 14.99
CA SER A 43 9.35 3.75 15.79
C SER A 43 8.63 2.70 14.92
N THR A 44 8.06 1.64 15.52
CA THR A 44 7.31 0.63 14.77
C THR A 44 6.14 1.26 14.00
N GLU A 45 5.45 2.23 14.59
CA GLU A 45 4.34 2.95 13.96
C GLU A 45 4.82 3.78 12.77
N ASP A 46 5.91 4.55 12.94
CA ASP A 46 6.51 5.31 11.85
C ASP A 46 7.03 4.40 10.73
N ALA A 47 7.57 3.22 11.07
CA ALA A 47 8.05 2.23 10.12
C ALA A 47 6.90 1.65 9.28
N VAL A 48 5.78 1.30 9.92
CA VAL A 48 4.56 0.86 9.21
C VAL A 48 4.06 1.97 8.29
N SER A 49 3.92 3.20 8.81
CA SER A 49 3.47 4.35 8.02
C SER A 49 4.38 4.62 6.82
N LEU A 50 5.70 4.57 7.01
CA LEU A 50 6.68 4.74 5.94
C LEU A 50 6.51 3.68 4.84
N ILE A 51 6.38 2.41 5.21
CA ILE A 51 6.27 1.29 4.25
C ILE A 51 4.95 1.37 3.48
N VAL A 52 3.82 1.63 4.16
CA VAL A 52 2.51 1.75 3.50
C VAL A 52 2.45 2.98 2.60
N ASN A 53 3.01 4.13 3.03
CA ASN A 53 3.10 5.31 2.17
C ASN A 53 3.95 5.04 0.92
N GLY A 54 5.04 4.27 1.06
CA GLY A 54 5.84 3.81 -0.07
C GLY A 54 5.06 2.93 -1.04
N PHE A 55 4.25 2.00 -0.52
CA PHE A 55 3.37 1.13 -1.30
C PHE A 55 2.32 1.92 -2.09
N CYS A 56 1.72 2.94 -1.47
CA CYS A 56 0.68 3.77 -2.10
C CYS A 56 1.25 4.94 -2.94
N LYS A 57 2.57 5.11 -3.03
CA LYS A 57 3.21 6.33 -3.56
C LYS A 57 2.76 6.69 -4.98
N GLU A 58 2.73 5.73 -5.89
CA GLU A 58 2.37 5.97 -7.29
C GLU A 58 0.91 6.39 -7.43
N VAL A 59 0.01 5.75 -6.67
CA VAL A 59 -1.42 6.11 -6.64
C VAL A 59 -1.63 7.52 -6.09
N LEU A 60 -0.91 7.87 -5.01
CA LEU A 60 -1.01 9.18 -4.39
C LEU A 60 -0.40 10.29 -5.27
N ALA A 61 0.57 9.97 -6.11
CA ALA A 61 1.19 10.93 -7.04
C ALA A 61 0.23 11.36 -8.17
N GLU A 62 -0.79 10.55 -8.48
CA GLU A 62 -1.84 10.89 -9.45
C GLU A 62 -2.91 11.83 -8.87
N LEU A 63 -2.95 12.03 -7.55
CA LEU A 63 -3.85 12.98 -6.93
C LEU A 63 -3.30 14.40 -7.05
N PRO A 64 -4.17 15.43 -7.21
CA PRO A 64 -3.72 16.81 -7.09
C PRO A 64 -3.02 17.02 -5.74
N MET A 65 -1.93 17.79 -5.75
CA MET A 65 -0.99 17.91 -4.63
C MET A 65 -1.68 18.19 -3.29
N GLU A 66 -2.69 19.06 -3.29
CA GLU A 66 -3.49 19.42 -2.11
C GLU A 66 -4.23 18.22 -1.48
N PHE A 67 -4.73 17.28 -2.29
CA PHE A 67 -5.38 16.06 -1.81
C PHE A 67 -4.38 14.97 -1.45
N ALA A 68 -3.26 14.89 -2.18
CA ALA A 68 -2.23 13.89 -1.92
C ALA A 68 -1.62 14.04 -0.51
N VAL A 69 -1.35 15.29 -0.10
CA VAL A 69 -0.82 15.60 1.24
C VAL A 69 -1.83 15.24 2.33
N GLU A 70 -3.11 15.51 2.12
CA GLU A 70 -4.16 15.19 3.10
C GLU A 70 -4.38 13.68 3.20
N ALA A 71 -4.43 12.97 2.07
CA ALA A 71 -4.58 11.52 2.03
C ALA A 71 -3.44 10.80 2.75
N GLN A 72 -2.19 11.26 2.60
CA GLN A 72 -1.04 10.72 3.33
C GLN A 72 -1.18 10.87 4.85
N LYS A 73 -1.64 12.03 5.32
CA LYS A 73 -1.85 12.29 6.75
C LYS A 73 -2.96 11.41 7.33
N LEU A 74 -4.11 11.35 6.65
CA LEU A 74 -5.23 10.53 7.09
C LEU A 74 -4.88 9.04 7.11
N LEU A 75 -4.10 8.58 6.13
CA LEU A 75 -3.62 7.20 6.07
C LEU A 75 -2.69 6.88 7.24
N GLY A 76 -1.77 7.79 7.60
CA GLY A 76 -0.92 7.64 8.78
C GLY A 76 -1.73 7.52 10.07
N ILE A 77 -2.68 8.42 10.30
CA ILE A 77 -3.55 8.42 11.49
C ILE A 77 -4.41 7.14 11.56
N SER A 78 -4.91 6.66 10.41
CA SER A 78 -5.73 5.44 10.37
C SER A 78 -4.93 4.19 10.74
N LEU A 79 -3.63 4.18 10.47
CA LEU A 79 -2.72 3.08 10.79
C LEU A 79 -2.28 3.12 12.25
N GLU A 80 -2.12 4.32 12.81
CA GLU A 80 -1.83 4.54 14.24
C GLU A 80 -2.95 3.94 15.11
N GLY A 81 -2.59 3.02 16.01
CA GLY A 81 -3.55 2.36 16.91
C GLY A 81 -4.50 1.31 16.30
N SER A 82 -4.57 1.17 14.98
CA SER A 82 -5.40 0.15 14.30
C SER A 82 -4.65 -1.14 13.96
N VAL A 83 -3.32 -1.11 14.03
CA VAL A 83 -2.44 -2.23 13.72
C VAL A 83 -1.79 -2.71 15.02
N GLY A 84 -2.39 -3.74 15.63
CA GLY A 84 -1.95 -4.36 16.89
C GLY A 84 -2.85 -5.52 17.29
#